data_AF-A0A2S4ZC45-F1
#
_entry.id   AF-A0A2S4ZC45-F1
#
_cell.length_a   1.000
_cell.length_b   1.000
_cell.length_c   1.000
_cell.angle_alpha   90.00
_cell.angle_beta   90.00
_cell.angle_gamma   90.00
#
_symmetry.space_group_name_H-M   'P 1'
#
loop_
_entity.id
_entity.type
_entity.pdbx_description
1 polymer ?
#
loop_
_entity_poly.entity_id
_entity_poly.type
_entity_poly.pdbx_seq_one_letter_code
_entity_poly.pdbx_strand_id
1 'polypeptide(L)'
;MKTIDGRSYATRAELSERAGYKGDATLRALWADREDNGHPPARRIDRVLYWDLEEWERWFTAYQRQRNGVDYSGNPDEELPPADQAKVLGIDVSAISHYRDNPPPGWPAPVRTEELESGRVREYRTRRQLWEYADSRPRAGAAGRPQTKGPDPRVALAVEALAAEPGRKAGETAKALAEQYGGHWTTWRAAVTEARRQG
;
A
#
# COMPACT_ATOMS: atom_id res chain seq x y z
N MET A 1 14.97 22.38 4.08
CA MET A 1 15.86 21.76 5.07
C MET A 1 16.95 22.77 5.39
N LYS A 2 17.50 22.77 6.60
CA LYS A 2 18.61 23.66 6.99
C LYS A 2 19.71 22.84 7.66
N THR A 3 20.97 23.20 7.45
CA THR A 3 22.09 22.61 8.18
C THR A 3 22.51 23.55 9.31
N ILE A 4 22.64 23.02 10.52
CA ILE A 4 22.98 23.78 11.73
C ILE A 4 23.97 22.95 12.52
N ASP A 5 25.14 23.51 12.81
CA ASP A 5 26.23 22.83 13.53
C ASP A 5 26.60 21.46 12.92
N GLY A 6 26.54 21.36 11.58
CA GLY A 6 26.82 20.13 10.84
C GLY A 6 25.69 19.10 10.83
N ARG A 7 24.53 19.38 11.44
CA ARG A 7 23.36 18.50 11.44
C ARG A 7 22.24 19.03 10.56
N SER A 8 21.49 18.10 9.96
CA SER A 8 20.33 18.42 9.11
C SER A 8 19.09 18.63 9.96
N TYR A 9 18.37 19.72 9.70
CA TYR A 9 17.13 20.10 10.34
C TYR A 9 16.01 20.26 9.32
N ALA A 10 14.84 19.72 9.65
CA ALA A 10 13.66 19.75 8.79
C ALA A 10 12.48 20.43 9.48
N THR A 11 11.68 21.13 8.70
CA THR A 11 10.38 21.64 9.14
C THR A 11 9.34 20.53 9.23
N ARG A 12 8.24 20.77 9.92
CA ARG A 12 7.15 19.79 10.03
C ARG A 12 6.60 19.37 8.66
N ALA A 13 6.49 20.30 7.71
CA ALA A 13 5.99 20.01 6.37
C ALA A 13 6.92 19.02 5.64
N GLU A 14 8.23 19.25 5.72
CA GLU A 14 9.25 18.39 5.11
C GLU A 14 9.30 17.00 5.76
N LEU A 15 9.18 16.94 7.09
CA LEU A 15 9.05 15.67 7.80
C LEU A 15 7.80 14.90 7.40
N SER A 16 6.69 15.62 7.15
CA SER A 16 5.42 14.99 6.78
C SER A 16 5.47 14.40 5.37
N GLU A 17 6.05 15.14 4.43
CA GLU A 17 6.31 14.64 3.08
C GLU A 17 7.23 13.42 3.10
N ARG A 18 8.32 13.49 3.88
CA ARG A 18 9.25 12.36 4.06
C ARG A 18 8.59 11.14 4.70
N ALA A 19 7.66 11.35 5.62
CA ALA A 19 6.85 10.29 6.21
C ALA A 19 5.82 9.68 5.24
N GLY A 20 5.60 10.31 4.08
CA GLY A 20 4.61 9.91 3.09
C GLY A 20 3.18 10.36 3.40
N TYR A 21 3.00 11.33 4.31
CA TYR A 21 1.70 11.91 4.65
C TYR A 21 1.29 13.03 3.68
N LYS A 22 -0.01 13.18 3.45
CA LYS A 22 -0.57 14.33 2.74
C LYS A 22 -0.82 15.46 3.74
N GLY A 23 -0.03 16.54 3.65
CA GLY A 23 -0.12 17.67 4.58
C GLY A 23 0.49 17.37 5.96
N ASP A 24 0.34 18.28 6.93
CA ASP A 24 1.05 18.22 8.23
C ASP A 24 0.16 17.86 9.44
N ALA A 25 -1.12 17.54 9.22
CA ALA A 25 -2.09 17.30 10.28
C ALA A 25 -1.66 16.16 11.24
N THR A 26 -1.16 15.05 10.69
CA THR A 26 -0.68 13.92 11.49
C THR A 26 0.48 14.35 12.37
N LEU A 27 1.53 14.95 11.82
CA LEU A 27 2.69 15.37 12.61
C LEU A 27 2.36 16.50 13.58
N ARG A 28 1.36 17.33 13.28
CA ARG A 28 0.85 18.33 14.22
C ARG A 28 0.22 17.66 15.44
N ALA A 29 -0.57 16.59 15.25
CA ALA A 29 -1.13 15.82 16.37
C ALA A 29 -0.02 15.14 17.17
N LEU A 30 0.95 14.48 16.51
CA LEU A 30 2.07 13.84 17.21
C LEU A 30 2.91 14.84 18.03
N TRP A 31 3.09 16.05 17.52
CA TRP A 31 3.78 17.11 18.25
C TRP A 31 2.96 17.66 19.44
N ALA A 32 1.63 17.72 19.31
CA ALA A 32 0.76 18.11 20.40
C ALA A 32 0.89 17.13 21.57
N ASP A 33 0.91 15.83 21.27
CA ASP A 33 0.98 14.72 22.24
C ASP A 33 2.43 14.29 22.58
N ARG A 34 3.40 15.18 22.37
CA ARG A 34 4.84 14.85 22.46
C ARG A 34 5.30 14.34 23.82
N GLU A 35 4.61 14.75 24.89
CA GLU A 35 4.93 14.35 26.26
C GLU A 35 4.65 12.86 26.47
N ASP A 36 3.63 12.33 25.80
CA ASP A 36 3.20 10.93 25.92
C ASP A 36 3.90 10.01 24.92
N ASN A 37 4.23 10.53 23.73
CA ASN A 37 4.80 9.72 22.64
C ASN A 37 6.32 9.88 22.47
N GLY A 38 6.96 10.74 23.27
CA GLY A 38 8.40 10.97 23.22
C GLY A 38 8.88 11.68 21.95
N HIS A 39 8.02 12.43 21.26
CA HIS A 39 8.39 13.14 20.03
C HIS A 39 9.58 14.09 20.29
N PRO A 40 10.63 14.06 19.45
CA PRO A 40 11.83 14.86 19.63
C PRO A 40 11.54 16.36 19.72
N PRO A 41 12.30 17.10 20.53
CA PRO A 41 12.13 18.53 20.68
C PRO A 41 12.43 19.28 19.37
N ALA A 42 11.78 20.43 19.20
CA ALA A 42 12.02 21.33 18.09
C ALA A 42 12.89 22.52 18.50
N ARG A 43 13.77 22.98 17.60
CA ARG A 43 14.43 24.28 17.67
C ARG A 43 13.60 25.32 16.92
N ARG A 44 13.46 26.52 17.49
CA ARG A 44 12.79 27.65 16.84
C ARG A 44 13.82 28.54 16.16
N ILE A 45 13.66 28.78 14.86
CA ILE A 45 14.56 29.58 14.02
C ILE A 45 13.68 30.43 13.12
N ASP A 46 13.84 31.75 13.15
CA ASP A 46 13.03 32.69 12.36
C ASP A 46 11.51 32.46 12.50
N ARG A 47 11.06 32.15 13.73
CA ARG A 47 9.66 31.80 14.08
C ARG A 47 9.15 30.47 13.51
N VAL A 48 9.98 29.71 12.82
CA VAL A 48 9.66 28.37 12.29
C VAL A 48 10.26 27.29 13.20
N LEU A 49 9.53 26.19 13.39
CA LEU A 49 10.01 25.03 14.13
C LEU A 49 10.78 24.07 13.20
N TYR A 50 11.94 23.65 13.68
CA TYR A 50 12.85 22.73 13.02
C TYR A 50 13.20 21.58 13.96
N TRP A 51 13.19 20.36 13.46
CA TRP A 51 13.60 19.17 14.19
C TRP A 51 14.92 18.65 13.61
N ASP A 52 15.79 18.14 14.48
CA ASP A 52 16.96 17.37 14.07
C ASP A 52 16.45 16.15 13.29
N LEU A 53 16.83 16.06 12.02
CA LEU A 53 16.29 15.08 11.11
C LEU A 53 16.63 13.65 11.56
N GLU A 54 17.86 13.44 12.00
CA GLU A 54 18.35 12.11 12.38
C GLU A 54 17.70 11.62 13.67
N GLU A 55 17.54 12.53 14.64
CA GLU A 55 16.81 12.25 15.87
C GLU A 55 15.33 11.94 15.59
N TRP A 56 14.71 12.74 14.74
CA TRP A 56 13.33 12.53 14.33
C TRP A 56 13.13 11.21 13.59
N GLU A 57 14.02 10.82 12.69
CA GLU A 57 13.93 9.55 11.95
C GLU A 57 14.07 8.33 12.85
N ARG A 58 15.00 8.38 13.81
CA ARG A 58 15.14 7.31 14.82
C ARG A 58 13.87 7.16 15.63
N TRP A 59 13.36 8.28 16.17
CA TRP A 59 12.13 8.27 16.94
C TRP A 59 10.95 7.77 16.10
N PHE A 60 10.78 8.29 14.89
CA PHE A 60 9.65 7.96 14.04
C PHE A 60 9.68 6.49 13.62
N THR A 61 10.86 5.93 13.35
CA THR A 61 11.02 4.49 13.10
C THR A 61 10.57 3.67 14.32
N ALA A 62 11.09 3.99 15.51
CA ALA A 62 10.72 3.28 16.75
C ALA A 62 9.21 3.40 17.06
N TYR A 63 8.66 4.60 16.95
CA TYR A 63 7.24 4.90 17.14
C TYR A 63 6.34 4.07 16.22
N GLN A 64 6.77 3.86 14.98
CA GLN A 64 6.00 3.07 14.00
C GLN A 64 6.11 1.57 14.26
N ARG A 65 7.32 1.07 14.58
CA ARG A 65 7.52 -0.33 14.94
C ARG A 65 6.69 -0.76 16.14
N GLN A 66 6.47 0.13 17.10
CA GLN A 66 5.58 -0.15 18.25
C GLN A 66 4.11 -0.33 17.87
N ARG A 67 3.70 0.11 16.66
CA ARG A 67 2.28 0.24 16.27
C ARG A 67 1.91 -0.49 14.99
N ASN A 68 2.87 -1.09 14.30
CA ASN A 68 2.62 -1.79 13.03
C ASN A 68 2.26 -3.27 13.20
N GLY A 69 2.27 -3.79 14.45
CA GLY A 69 1.91 -5.18 14.74
C GLY A 69 2.96 -6.22 14.35
N VAL A 70 4.14 -5.78 13.89
CA VAL A 70 5.25 -6.66 13.51
C VAL A 70 6.04 -7.06 14.75
N ASP A 71 6.35 -8.33 14.87
CA ASP A 71 7.23 -8.87 15.91
C ASP A 71 8.70 -8.65 15.52
N TYR A 72 9.33 -7.65 16.14
CA TYR A 72 10.76 -7.34 15.99
C TYR A 72 11.67 -8.09 16.97
N SER A 73 11.18 -9.15 17.63
CA SER A 73 11.97 -9.99 18.53
C SER A 73 12.52 -11.24 17.82
N GLY A 74 13.51 -11.89 18.43
CA GLY A 74 14.10 -13.14 17.93
C GLY A 74 15.38 -12.95 17.11
N ASN A 75 15.91 -14.05 16.58
CA ASN A 75 17.15 -14.04 15.82
C ASN A 75 16.91 -13.48 14.41
N PRO A 76 17.58 -12.39 13.99
CA PRO A 76 17.41 -11.81 12.65
C PRO A 76 17.72 -12.79 11.50
N ASP A 77 18.60 -13.76 11.72
CA ASP A 77 19.05 -14.71 10.70
C ASP A 77 18.25 -16.03 10.71
N GLU A 78 17.22 -16.15 11.56
CA GLU A 78 16.35 -17.31 11.60
C GLU A 78 15.53 -17.45 10.32
N GLU A 79 15.64 -18.59 9.64
CA GLU A 79 14.83 -18.95 8.46
C GLU A 79 13.42 -19.39 8.87
N LEU A 80 12.41 -18.64 8.44
CA LEU A 80 11.03 -18.88 8.83
C LEU A 80 10.21 -19.52 7.71
N PRO A 81 9.41 -20.57 7.99
CA PRO A 81 8.41 -21.05 7.04
C PRO A 81 7.24 -20.06 6.91
N PRO A 82 6.37 -20.18 5.89
CA PRO A 82 5.29 -19.24 5.63
C PRO A 82 4.38 -18.90 6.81
N ALA A 83 4.07 -19.88 7.67
CA ALA A 83 3.23 -19.67 8.85
C ALA A 83 3.90 -18.75 9.88
N ASP A 84 5.21 -18.88 10.08
CA ASP A 84 5.94 -18.04 11.03
C ASP A 84 6.29 -16.68 10.44
N GLN A 85 6.49 -16.60 9.11
CA GLN A 85 6.54 -15.30 8.41
C GLN A 85 5.27 -14.48 8.66
N ALA A 86 4.09 -15.12 8.60
CA ALA A 86 2.80 -14.47 8.85
C ALA A 86 2.69 -13.96 10.29
N LYS A 87 3.13 -14.76 11.27
CA LYS A 87 3.17 -14.35 12.69
C LYS A 87 4.09 -13.15 12.90
N VAL A 88 5.30 -13.16 12.31
CA VAL A 88 6.25 -12.05 12.43
C VAL A 88 5.66 -10.76 11.85
N LEU A 89 4.97 -10.84 10.72
CA LEU A 89 4.36 -9.67 10.08
C LEU A 89 3.01 -9.27 10.68
N GLY A 90 2.43 -10.05 11.59
CA GLY A 90 1.10 -9.80 12.15
C GLY A 90 -0.02 -9.90 11.12
N ILE A 91 0.13 -10.74 10.09
CA ILE A 91 -0.85 -10.91 9.00
C ILE A 91 -1.36 -12.35 8.90
N ASP A 92 -2.39 -12.56 8.09
CA ASP A 92 -2.94 -13.90 7.81
C ASP A 92 -2.00 -14.73 6.93
N VAL A 93 -1.87 -16.03 7.23
CA VAL A 93 -1.01 -16.96 6.47
C VAL A 93 -1.42 -17.13 5.01
N SER A 94 -2.70 -16.93 4.69
CA SER A 94 -3.17 -16.92 3.29
C SER A 94 -2.56 -15.77 2.49
N ALA A 95 -2.28 -14.62 3.11
CA ALA A 95 -1.62 -13.50 2.44
C ALA A 95 -0.21 -13.89 1.98
N ILE A 96 0.57 -14.56 2.84
CA ILE A 96 1.91 -15.08 2.48
C ILE A 96 1.82 -16.06 1.31
N SER A 97 0.79 -16.92 1.31
CA SER A 97 0.58 -17.89 0.24
C SER A 97 0.32 -17.19 -1.11
N HIS A 98 -0.44 -16.09 -1.11
CA HIS A 98 -0.68 -15.28 -2.31
C HIS A 98 0.57 -14.52 -2.78
N TYR A 99 1.46 -14.14 -1.87
CA TYR A 99 2.67 -13.37 -2.23
C TYR A 99 3.67 -14.16 -3.05
N ARG A 100 3.60 -15.50 -3.06
CA ARG A 100 4.38 -16.33 -3.98
C ARG A 100 4.05 -16.01 -5.44
N ASP A 101 2.76 -15.93 -5.76
CA ASP A 101 2.28 -15.80 -7.14
C ASP A 101 2.10 -14.33 -7.54
N ASN A 102 1.79 -13.46 -6.57
CA ASN A 102 1.61 -12.03 -6.76
C ASN A 102 2.22 -11.26 -5.56
N PRO A 103 3.56 -11.13 -5.51
CA PRO A 103 4.23 -10.46 -4.42
C PRO A 103 3.89 -8.97 -4.38
N PRO A 104 3.69 -8.39 -3.19
CA PRO A 104 3.60 -6.94 -3.05
C PRO A 104 4.94 -6.30 -3.45
N PRO A 105 4.93 -5.01 -3.83
CA PRO A 105 6.16 -4.28 -4.11
C PRO A 105 7.19 -4.44 -2.98
N GLY A 106 8.44 -4.76 -3.31
CA GLY A 106 9.49 -4.92 -2.31
C GLY A 106 9.46 -6.22 -1.50
N TRP A 107 8.54 -7.15 -1.78
CA TRP A 107 8.54 -8.46 -1.13
C TRP A 107 9.89 -9.18 -1.35
N PRO A 108 10.58 -9.62 -0.28
CA PRO A 108 11.93 -10.16 -0.40
C PRO A 108 11.93 -11.53 -1.09
N ALA A 109 12.99 -11.81 -1.85
CA ALA A 109 13.25 -13.15 -2.37
C ALA A 109 13.53 -14.12 -1.21
N PRO A 110 13.10 -15.39 -1.30
CA PRO A 110 13.39 -16.36 -0.25
C PRO A 110 14.88 -16.68 -0.18
N VAL A 111 15.39 -16.92 1.03
CA VAL A 111 16.77 -17.39 1.26
C VAL A 111 16.91 -18.89 0.99
N ARG A 112 15.80 -19.63 1.13
CA ARG A 112 15.75 -21.07 0.84
C ARG A 112 14.37 -21.45 0.33
N THR A 113 14.35 -22.40 -0.59
CA THR A 113 13.12 -23.05 -1.06
C THR A 113 13.22 -24.55 -0.81
N GLU A 114 12.08 -25.18 -0.55
CA GLU A 114 11.98 -26.61 -0.26
C GLU A 114 10.81 -27.19 -1.04
N GLU A 115 11.08 -28.22 -1.83
CA GLU A 115 10.05 -28.98 -2.53
C GLU A 115 9.47 -30.03 -1.59
N LEU A 116 8.16 -29.98 -1.35
CA LEU A 116 7.44 -30.94 -0.53
C LEU A 116 7.03 -32.14 -1.38
N GLU A 117 6.82 -33.29 -0.75
CA GLU A 117 6.32 -34.53 -1.40
C GLU A 117 4.99 -34.31 -2.17
N SER A 118 4.21 -33.32 -1.76
CA SER A 118 2.98 -32.88 -2.43
C SER A 118 3.18 -32.14 -3.77
N GLY A 119 4.43 -31.91 -4.19
CA GLY A 119 4.80 -31.09 -5.35
C GLY A 119 4.69 -29.56 -5.10
N ARG A 120 4.38 -29.15 -3.87
CA ARG A 120 4.32 -27.73 -3.48
C ARG A 120 5.70 -27.23 -3.04
N VAL A 121 6.01 -25.99 -3.39
CA VAL A 121 7.21 -25.29 -2.92
C VAL A 121 6.92 -24.51 -1.63
N ARG A 122 7.76 -24.69 -0.62
CA ARG A 122 7.79 -23.89 0.60
C ARG A 122 8.97 -22.91 0.53
N GLU A 123 8.67 -21.63 0.73
CA GLU A 123 9.65 -20.55 0.70
C GLU A 123 10.00 -20.08 2.11
N TYR A 124 11.29 -20.00 2.41
CA TYR A 124 11.82 -19.51 3.68
C TYR A 124 12.45 -18.14 3.52
N ARG A 125 12.17 -17.27 4.48
CA ARG A 125 12.69 -15.90 4.58
C ARG A 125 13.20 -15.66 5.98
N THR A 126 14.21 -14.83 6.14
CA THR A 126 14.72 -14.52 7.48
C THR A 126 13.88 -13.45 8.16
N ARG A 127 13.92 -13.42 9.50
CA ARG A 127 13.32 -12.31 10.28
C ARG A 127 13.81 -10.95 9.79
N ARG A 128 15.12 -10.82 9.50
CA ARG A 128 15.71 -9.59 8.96
C ARG A 128 15.03 -9.14 7.67
N GLN A 129 14.84 -10.06 6.70
CA GLN A 129 14.17 -9.74 5.44
C GLN A 129 12.74 -9.22 5.67
N LEU A 130 12.01 -9.81 6.62
CA LEU A 130 10.63 -9.41 6.94
C LEU A 130 10.60 -8.04 7.65
N TRP A 131 11.56 -7.77 8.55
CA TRP A 131 11.67 -6.48 9.22
C TRP A 131 12.06 -5.36 8.26
N GLU A 132 13.02 -5.60 7.39
CA GLU A 132 13.41 -4.66 6.33
C GLU A 132 12.23 -4.39 5.39
N TYR A 133 11.49 -5.43 5.01
CA TYR A 133 10.25 -5.28 4.25
C TYR A 133 9.24 -4.39 4.99
N ALA A 134 8.97 -4.66 6.27
CA ALA A 134 8.04 -3.87 7.08
C ALA A 134 8.50 -2.40 7.22
N ASP A 135 9.79 -2.18 7.41
CA ASP A 135 10.38 -0.84 7.58
C ASP A 135 10.46 -0.05 6.27
N SER A 136 10.59 -0.74 5.12
CA SER A 136 10.65 -0.11 3.79
C SER A 136 9.31 0.48 3.32
N ARG A 137 8.22 0.18 4.03
CA ARG A 137 6.87 0.73 3.78
C ARG A 137 6.39 0.61 2.33
N PRO A 138 6.45 -0.56 1.68
CA PRO A 138 5.63 -0.74 0.50
C PRO A 138 4.19 -0.68 1.00
N ARG A 139 3.45 0.36 0.60
CA ARG A 139 2.04 0.51 0.96
C ARG A 139 1.31 -0.78 0.57
N ALA A 140 0.99 -1.63 1.54
CA ALA A 140 0.03 -2.69 1.35
C ALA A 140 -1.29 -2.01 0.94
N GLY A 141 -1.68 -2.19 -0.33
CA GLY A 141 -2.79 -1.48 -0.98
C GLY A 141 -2.42 -0.50 -2.10
N ALA A 142 -1.13 -0.21 -2.36
CA ALA A 142 -0.72 0.58 -3.54
C ALA A 142 -0.66 -0.24 -4.84
N ALA A 143 -0.58 -1.57 -4.74
CA ALA A 143 -1.04 -2.44 -5.81
C ALA A 143 -2.57 -2.40 -5.79
N GLY A 144 -3.16 -1.29 -6.26
CA GLY A 144 -4.51 -1.35 -6.76
C GLY A 144 -4.63 -2.54 -7.69
N ARG A 145 -5.79 -3.21 -7.71
CA ARG A 145 -6.12 -4.24 -8.70
C ARG A 145 -5.52 -3.80 -10.04
N PRO A 146 -4.61 -4.58 -10.66
CA PRO A 146 -4.03 -4.18 -11.94
C PRO A 146 -5.20 -3.81 -12.84
N GLN A 147 -5.26 -2.54 -13.26
CA GLN A 147 -6.21 -2.13 -14.28
C GLN A 147 -5.94 -3.04 -15.46
N THR A 148 -6.95 -3.80 -15.88
CA THR A 148 -6.87 -4.62 -17.07
C THR A 148 -6.39 -3.71 -18.19
N LYS A 149 -5.15 -3.91 -18.67
CA LYS A 149 -4.60 -3.09 -19.75
C LYS A 149 -5.45 -3.33 -21.00
N GLY A 150 -6.19 -2.31 -21.41
CA GLY A 150 -6.97 -2.30 -22.65
C GLY A 150 -8.33 -1.62 -22.47
N PRO A 151 -8.95 -1.13 -23.55
CA PRO A 151 -10.34 -0.69 -23.52
C PRO A 151 -11.21 -1.84 -23.01
N ASP A 152 -12.11 -1.58 -22.06
CA ASP A 152 -13.07 -2.61 -21.63
C ASP A 152 -13.86 -3.05 -22.88
N PRO A 153 -13.81 -4.33 -23.30
CA PRO A 153 -14.52 -4.80 -24.49
C PRO A 153 -16.03 -4.55 -24.40
N ARG A 154 -16.57 -4.36 -23.18
CA ARG A 154 -17.96 -3.97 -22.95
C ARG A 154 -18.29 -2.56 -23.45
N VAL A 155 -17.31 -1.65 -23.52
CA VAL A 155 -17.51 -0.30 -24.06
C VAL A 155 -17.77 -0.34 -25.55
N ALA A 156 -17.04 -1.17 -26.31
CA ALA A 156 -17.30 -1.36 -27.74
C ALA A 156 -18.70 -1.94 -27.99
N LEU A 157 -19.09 -2.97 -27.23
CA LEU A 157 -20.44 -3.55 -27.29
C LEU A 157 -21.53 -2.53 -26.90
N ALA A 158 -21.23 -1.64 -25.94
CA ALA A 158 -22.14 -0.57 -25.56
C ALA A 158 -22.26 0.52 -26.64
N VAL A 159 -21.19 0.85 -27.36
CA VAL A 159 -21.23 1.76 -28.53
C VAL A 159 -22.12 1.18 -29.62
N GLU A 160 -21.95 -0.10 -29.95
CA GLU A 160 -22.79 -0.79 -30.94
C GLU A 160 -24.27 -0.80 -30.52
N ALA A 161 -24.55 -1.12 -29.26
CA ALA A 161 -25.92 -1.14 -28.73
C ALA A 161 -26.59 0.25 -28.72
N LEU A 162 -25.83 1.32 -28.44
CA LEU A 162 -26.34 2.69 -28.51
C LEU A 162 -26.54 3.16 -29.95
N ALA A 163 -25.71 2.72 -30.90
CA ALA A 163 -25.87 3.03 -32.32
C ALA A 163 -27.08 2.30 -32.93
N ALA A 164 -27.32 1.06 -32.51
CA ALA A 164 -28.47 0.27 -32.95
C ALA A 164 -29.81 0.84 -32.44
N GLU A 165 -29.83 1.42 -31.23
CA GLU A 165 -31.03 1.99 -30.63
C GLU A 165 -30.76 3.38 -29.99
N PRO A 166 -30.61 4.47 -30.79
CA PRO A 166 -30.21 5.79 -30.27
C PRO A 166 -31.16 6.41 -29.24
N GLY A 167 -32.43 5.97 -29.22
CA GLY A 167 -33.46 6.47 -28.30
C GLY A 167 -33.55 5.71 -26.96
N ARG A 168 -32.83 4.60 -26.80
CA ARG A 168 -32.97 3.74 -25.61
C ARG A 168 -32.28 4.36 -24.39
N LYS A 169 -32.90 4.23 -23.21
CA LYS A 169 -32.32 4.73 -21.96
C LYS A 169 -31.09 3.92 -21.59
N ALA A 170 -30.02 4.58 -21.14
CA ALA A 170 -28.77 3.92 -20.74
C ALA A 170 -28.97 2.78 -19.72
N GLY A 171 -29.93 2.93 -18.79
CA GLY A 171 -30.24 1.90 -17.81
C GLY A 171 -30.92 0.67 -18.42
N GLU A 172 -31.68 0.83 -19.50
CA GLU A 172 -32.33 -0.26 -20.23
C GLU A 172 -31.32 -0.96 -21.15
N THR A 173 -30.47 -0.19 -21.84
CA THR A 173 -29.34 -0.73 -22.61
C THR A 173 -28.40 -1.54 -21.72
N ALA A 174 -28.07 -1.03 -20.53
CA ALA A 174 -27.21 -1.74 -19.58
C ALA A 174 -27.84 -3.05 -19.05
N LYS A 175 -29.16 -3.07 -18.82
CA LYS A 175 -29.87 -4.30 -18.42
C LYS A 175 -29.89 -5.34 -19.54
N ALA A 176 -30.20 -4.92 -20.76
CA ALA A 176 -30.21 -5.81 -21.92
C ALA A 176 -28.82 -6.42 -22.19
N LEU A 177 -27.76 -5.61 -22.09
CA LEU A 177 -26.39 -6.11 -22.24
C LEU A 177 -26.00 -7.08 -21.10
N ALA A 178 -26.47 -6.82 -19.87
CA ALA A 178 -26.27 -7.74 -18.74
C ALA A 178 -27.00 -9.07 -18.92
N GLU A 179 -28.21 -9.04 -19.46
CA GLU A 179 -29.00 -10.24 -19.78
C GLU A 179 -28.37 -11.05 -20.92
N GLN A 180 -27.86 -10.37 -21.95
CA GLN A 180 -27.33 -10.99 -23.17
C GLN A 180 -25.92 -11.56 -23.00
N TYR A 181 -25.03 -10.82 -22.33
CA TYR A 181 -23.61 -11.17 -22.22
C TYR A 181 -23.19 -11.57 -20.79
N GLY A 182 -24.15 -11.59 -19.86
CA GLY A 182 -23.91 -11.90 -18.47
C GLY A 182 -23.23 -10.78 -17.68
N GLY A 183 -23.18 -10.95 -16.36
CA GLY A 183 -22.58 -9.99 -15.43
C GLY A 183 -23.60 -9.02 -14.82
N HIS A 184 -23.12 -8.18 -13.90
CA HIS A 184 -24.00 -7.29 -13.14
C HIS A 184 -24.35 -6.02 -13.93
N TRP A 185 -25.61 -5.58 -13.87
CA TRP A 185 -26.11 -4.42 -14.62
C TRP A 185 -25.35 -3.11 -14.33
N THR A 186 -24.76 -2.95 -13.14
CA THR A 186 -23.96 -1.77 -12.80
C THR A 186 -22.63 -1.72 -13.57
N THR A 187 -22.04 -2.88 -13.88
CA THR A 187 -20.83 -2.98 -14.71
C THR A 187 -21.14 -2.52 -16.13
N TRP A 188 -22.27 -2.98 -16.69
CA TRP A 188 -22.75 -2.55 -18.00
C TRP A 188 -23.17 -1.08 -18.03
N ARG A 189 -23.72 -0.54 -16.93
CA ARG A 189 -24.03 0.89 -16.81
C ARG A 189 -22.78 1.76 -16.90
N ALA A 190 -21.67 1.33 -16.30
CA ALA A 190 -20.39 2.03 -16.41
C ALA A 190 -19.89 2.03 -17.87
N ALA A 191 -19.94 0.88 -18.54
CA ALA A 191 -19.57 0.75 -19.94
C ALA A 191 -20.44 1.62 -20.88
N VAL A 192 -21.76 1.64 -20.69
CA VAL A 192 -22.69 2.48 -21.46
C VAL A 192 -22.47 3.98 -21.20
N THR A 193 -22.14 4.35 -19.97
CA THR A 193 -21.82 5.76 -19.63
C THR A 193 -20.54 6.21 -20.32
N GLU A 194 -19.53 5.34 -20.35
CA GLU A 194 -18.27 5.62 -21.03
C GLU A 194 -18.43 5.65 -22.56
N ALA A 195 -19.22 4.74 -23.14
CA ALA A 195 -19.56 4.75 -24.56
C ALA A 195 -20.22 6.08 -25.00
N ARG A 196 -21.10 6.65 -24.17
CA ARG A 196 -21.71 7.97 -24.40
C ARG A 196 -20.76 9.16 -24.31
N ARG A 197 -19.57 8.99 -23.72
CA ARG A 197 -18.53 10.03 -23.71
C ARG A 197 -17.65 9.98 -24.96
N GLN A 198 -17.64 8.85 -25.67
CA GLN A 198 -16.79 8.60 -26.84
C GLN A 198 -17.48 8.91 -28.18
N GLY A 199 -18.82 8.98 -28.20
CA GLY A 199 -19.62 9.42 -29.34
C GLY A 199 -20.35 10.72 -29.04
#